data_AF-A0A974PQW5-F1
#
_entry.id   AF-A0A974PQW5-F1
#
_cell.length_a   1.000
_cell.length_b   1.000
_cell.length_c   1.000
_cell.angle_alpha   90.00
_cell.angle_beta   90.00
_cell.angle_gamma   90.00
#
_symmetry.space_group_name_H-M   'P 1'
#
loop_
_entity.id
_entity.type
_entity.pdbx_description
1 polymer ?
#
loop_
_entity_poly.entity_id
_entity_poly.type
_entity_poly.pdbx_seq_one_letter_code
_entity_poly.pdbx_strand_id
1 'polypeptide(L)'
;MTVVIVLLADPGHVQPWLAGLHRVFEIGVGGVVGMACAILILPERALFRLFPHCAKTLRMCARLLELGRDGLLGRGLDPGEVDVLNTQTRTALRAADARIAEARAERAGWLTGHADPAPVVRNCRRLWHSVIILLRVSDRPLVEPVAGRVAPALDAAVAALGASMEGLAARLDGAAVPDFAGRMATAAAAVAALEAEAERLKAEGGLDVARSETLIALYSAVSACAQVRENLEDLVARYDEVKAEGGEGA
;
A
#
# COMPACT_ATOMS: atom_id res chain seq x y z
N MET A 1 -12.58 12.16 57.11
CA MET A 1 -12.28 10.82 57.68
C MET A 1 -10.86 10.46 57.31
N THR A 2 -9.97 10.44 58.30
CA THR A 2 -8.58 10.03 58.16
C THR A 2 -8.52 8.51 58.31
N VAL A 3 -8.10 7.81 57.25
CA VAL A 3 -7.87 6.36 57.29
C VAL A 3 -6.47 6.14 57.85
N VAL A 4 -6.38 5.48 59.00
CA VAL A 4 -5.12 5.00 59.58
C VAL A 4 -4.96 3.54 59.15
N ILE A 5 -3.92 3.26 58.36
CA ILE A 5 -3.56 1.88 58.01
C ILE A 5 -2.60 1.38 59.09
N VAL A 6 -3.10 0.52 59.99
CA VAL A 6 -2.28 -0.18 60.99
C VAL A 6 -1.80 -1.50 60.36
N LEU A 7 -0.49 -1.58 60.09
CA LEU A 7 0.16 -2.82 59.68
C LEU A 7 0.49 -3.64 60.94
N LEU A 8 -0.32 -4.65 61.24
CA LEU A 8 0.04 -5.70 62.19
C LEU A 8 0.98 -6.68 61.48
N ALA A 9 2.29 -6.50 61.68
CA ALA A 9 3.31 -7.45 61.21
C ALA A 9 3.52 -8.55 62.27
N ASP A 10 3.32 -9.80 61.87
CA ASP A 10 3.67 -11.01 62.63
C ASP A 10 5.21 -11.11 62.77
N PRO A 11 5.78 -11.32 63.98
CA PRO A 11 7.23 -11.31 64.19
C PRO A 11 7.87 -12.65 63.81
N GLY A 12 7.86 -12.96 62.52
CA GLY A 12 8.61 -14.06 61.92
C GLY A 12 9.82 -13.55 61.14
N HIS A 13 10.93 -13.27 61.83
CA HIS A 13 12.32 -13.30 61.33
C HIS A 13 12.66 -12.82 59.90
N VAL A 14 12.09 -11.69 59.45
CA VAL A 14 12.65 -10.96 58.30
C VAL A 14 12.76 -9.50 58.66
N GLN A 15 13.98 -8.95 58.58
CA GLN A 15 14.26 -7.57 58.95
C GLN A 15 13.35 -6.65 58.11
N PRO A 16 12.52 -5.76 58.72
CA PRO A 16 11.47 -5.01 58.02
C PRO A 16 11.95 -4.21 56.81
N TRP A 17 13.20 -3.75 56.84
CA TRP A 17 13.84 -3.05 55.72
C TRP A 17 14.10 -3.97 54.52
N LEU A 18 14.42 -5.25 54.77
CA LEU A 18 14.69 -6.27 53.74
C LEU A 18 13.39 -6.68 53.01
N ALA A 19 12.28 -6.79 53.73
CA ALA A 19 10.95 -7.05 53.17
C ALA A 19 10.44 -5.88 52.31
N GLY A 20 10.70 -4.64 52.73
CA GLY A 20 10.41 -3.44 51.94
C GLY A 20 11.22 -3.37 50.65
N LEU A 21 12.51 -3.71 50.72
CA LEU A 21 13.40 -3.74 49.56
C LEU A 21 12.94 -4.76 48.51
N HIS A 22 12.54 -5.96 48.96
CA HIS A 22 12.08 -7.03 48.07
C HIS A 22 10.85 -6.63 47.26
N ARG A 23 9.91 -5.90 47.88
CA ARG A 23 8.68 -5.44 47.24
C ARG A 23 8.94 -4.32 46.22
N VAL A 24 9.91 -3.45 46.49
CA VAL A 24 10.36 -2.42 45.54
C VAL A 24 11.06 -3.06 44.35
N PHE A 25 11.90 -4.09 44.57
CA PHE A 25 12.51 -4.86 43.48
C PHE A 25 11.47 -5.62 42.66
N GLU A 26 10.46 -6.23 43.29
CA GLU A 26 9.37 -6.93 42.61
C GLU A 26 8.54 -5.99 41.73
N ILE A 27 8.16 -4.81 42.24
CA ILE A 27 7.46 -3.77 41.47
C ILE A 27 8.36 -3.21 40.37
N GLY A 28 9.65 -3.03 40.64
CA GLY A 28 10.63 -2.57 39.66
C GLY A 28 10.78 -3.55 38.51
N VAL A 29 10.90 -4.85 38.80
CA VAL A 29 10.98 -5.92 37.79
C VAL A 29 9.67 -6.01 37.00
N GLY A 30 8.51 -5.99 37.66
CA GLY A 30 7.21 -5.97 36.99
C GLY A 30 7.01 -4.74 36.10
N GLY A 31 7.51 -3.58 36.53
CA GLY A 31 7.48 -2.33 35.76
C GLY A 31 8.41 -2.35 34.55
N VAL A 32 9.64 -2.87 34.70
CA VAL A 32 10.60 -3.03 33.59
C VAL A 32 10.09 -4.05 32.58
N VAL A 33 9.56 -5.18 33.02
CA VAL A 33 8.98 -6.20 32.14
C VAL A 33 7.72 -5.66 31.46
N GLY A 34 6.83 -4.97 32.19
CA GLY A 34 5.65 -4.33 31.62
C GLY A 34 5.98 -3.26 30.60
N MET A 35 7.01 -2.44 30.86
CA MET A 35 7.53 -1.45 29.92
C MET A 35 8.17 -2.12 28.69
N ALA A 36 8.98 -3.15 28.89
CA ALA A 36 9.59 -3.91 27.79
C ALA A 36 8.51 -4.57 26.91
N CYS A 37 7.51 -5.21 27.51
CA CYS A 37 6.37 -5.75 26.78
C CYS A 37 5.57 -4.64 26.07
N ALA A 38 5.37 -3.48 26.69
CA ALA A 38 4.69 -2.36 26.04
C ALA A 38 5.47 -1.83 24.83
N ILE A 39 6.80 -1.69 24.93
CA ILE A 39 7.69 -1.28 23.83
C ILE A 39 7.71 -2.32 22.71
N LEU A 40 7.75 -3.62 23.03
CA LEU A 40 7.87 -4.70 22.06
C LEU A 40 6.54 -5.07 21.38
N ILE A 41 5.39 -4.86 22.03
CA ILE A 41 4.05 -5.19 21.48
C ILE A 41 3.42 -4.01 20.71
N LEU A 42 3.82 -2.76 20.97
CA LEU A 42 3.32 -1.58 20.24
C LEU A 42 3.63 -1.54 18.73
N PRO A 43 4.84 -1.92 18.23
CA PRO A 43 5.21 -1.73 16.81
C PRO A 43 4.29 -2.49 15.85
N GLU A 44 3.85 -3.70 16.21
CA GLU A 44 2.92 -4.47 15.38
C GLU A 44 1.53 -3.81 15.26
N ARG A 45 1.06 -3.12 16.31
CA ARG A 45 -0.34 -2.65 16.40
C ARG A 45 -0.65 -1.46 15.49
N ALA A 46 0.31 -0.56 15.27
CA ALA A 46 0.10 0.61 14.41
C ALA A 46 0.10 0.24 12.92
N LEU A 47 1.01 -0.66 12.51
CA LEU A 47 1.10 -1.14 11.12
C LEU A 47 -0.08 -2.04 10.75
N PHE A 48 -0.54 -2.91 11.66
CA PHE A 48 -1.71 -3.77 11.47
C PHE A 48 -3.00 -3.00 11.18
N ARG A 49 -3.14 -1.77 11.69
CA ARG A 49 -4.32 -0.92 11.44
C ARG A 49 -4.23 -0.12 10.15
N LEU A 50 -3.02 0.08 9.61
CA LEU A 50 -2.79 0.88 8.42
C LEU A 50 -2.92 0.06 7.13
N PHE A 51 -2.24 -1.09 7.09
CA PHE A 51 -2.10 -1.89 5.89
C PHE A 51 -3.41 -2.37 5.25
N PRO A 52 -4.49 -2.67 6.00
CA PRO A 52 -5.77 -3.01 5.39
C PRO A 52 -6.35 -1.87 4.52
N HIS A 53 -6.11 -0.61 4.87
CA HIS A 53 -6.54 0.54 4.08
C HIS A 53 -5.71 0.70 2.80
N CYS A 54 -4.41 0.42 2.86
CA CYS A 54 -3.52 0.36 1.70
C CYS A 54 -3.91 -0.80 0.78
N ALA A 55 -4.12 -2.00 1.33
CA ALA A 55 -4.57 -3.18 0.59
C ALA A 55 -5.88 -2.90 -0.14
N LYS A 56 -6.89 -2.36 0.56
CA LYS A 56 -8.16 -1.93 -0.05
C LYS A 56 -7.96 -0.94 -1.20
N THR A 57 -7.05 0.02 -1.03
CA THR A 57 -6.71 0.99 -2.08
C THR A 57 -6.12 0.30 -3.32
N LEU A 58 -5.22 -0.67 -3.15
CA LEU A 58 -4.62 -1.40 -4.27
C LEU A 58 -5.66 -2.20 -5.06
N ARG A 59 -6.59 -2.88 -4.38
CA ARG A 59 -7.69 -3.61 -5.04
C ARG A 59 -8.57 -2.69 -5.88
N MET A 60 -8.88 -1.51 -5.33
CA MET A 60 -9.66 -0.49 -6.05
C MET A 60 -8.89 0.06 -7.24
N CYS A 61 -7.57 0.27 -7.11
CA CYS A 61 -6.72 0.69 -8.21
C CYS A 61 -6.67 -0.36 -9.33
N ALA A 62 -6.60 -1.65 -8.98
CA ALA A 62 -6.64 -2.74 -9.96
C ALA A 62 -7.95 -2.71 -10.75
N ARG A 63 -9.08 -2.59 -10.04
CA ARG A 63 -10.41 -2.50 -10.66
C ARG A 63 -10.55 -1.25 -11.55
N LEU A 64 -10.08 -0.10 -11.09
CA LEU A 64 -10.09 1.14 -11.87
C LEU A 64 -9.21 1.04 -13.12
N LEU A 65 -8.08 0.32 -13.05
CA LEU A 65 -7.20 0.09 -14.20
C LEU A 65 -7.89 -0.78 -15.27
N GLU A 66 -8.63 -1.82 -14.86
CA GLU A 66 -9.46 -2.62 -15.76
C GLU A 66 -10.55 -1.79 -16.45
N LEU A 67 -11.28 -0.97 -15.68
CA LEU A 67 -12.29 -0.08 -16.25
C LEU A 67 -11.68 0.91 -17.24
N GLY A 68 -10.51 1.47 -16.91
CA GLY A 68 -9.81 2.38 -17.80
C GLY A 68 -9.39 1.73 -19.12
N ARG A 69 -8.91 0.49 -19.07
CA ARG A 69 -8.64 -0.33 -20.25
C ARG A 69 -9.89 -0.57 -21.08
N ASP A 70 -10.98 -0.99 -20.44
CA ASP A 70 -12.22 -1.34 -21.13
C ASP A 70 -12.83 -0.11 -21.81
N GLY A 71 -12.80 1.06 -21.18
CA GLY A 71 -13.17 2.33 -21.80
C GLY A 71 -12.30 2.66 -23.01
N LEU A 72 -10.98 2.55 -22.85
CA LEU A 72 -10.02 2.84 -23.92
C LEU A 72 -10.16 1.91 -25.13
N LEU A 73 -10.54 0.65 -24.90
CA LEU A 73 -10.79 -0.34 -25.96
C LEU A 73 -12.23 -0.34 -26.47
N GLY A 74 -13.06 0.63 -26.06
CA GLY A 74 -14.46 0.74 -26.51
C GLY A 74 -15.37 -0.38 -26.00
N ARG A 75 -14.96 -1.11 -24.96
CA ARG A 75 -15.73 -2.19 -24.31
C ARG A 75 -16.71 -1.68 -23.25
N GLY A 76 -16.66 -0.37 -22.99
CA GLY A 76 -17.54 0.32 -22.05
C GLY A 76 -16.79 0.86 -20.83
N LEU A 77 -17.31 1.96 -20.29
CA LEU A 77 -16.83 2.60 -19.07
C LEU A 77 -18.06 3.07 -18.30
N ASP A 78 -18.32 2.51 -17.12
CA ASP A 78 -19.40 2.98 -16.25
C ASP A 78 -18.90 4.14 -15.38
N PRO A 79 -19.33 5.40 -15.62
CA PRO A 79 -18.89 6.54 -14.84
C PRO A 79 -19.34 6.45 -13.38
N GLY A 80 -20.46 5.77 -13.10
CA GLY A 80 -20.96 5.56 -11.75
C GLY A 80 -20.05 4.62 -10.95
N GLU A 81 -19.63 3.50 -11.55
CA GLU A 81 -18.66 2.59 -10.93
C GLU A 81 -17.32 3.30 -10.67
N VAL A 82 -16.84 4.09 -11.64
CA VAL A 82 -15.59 4.87 -11.50
C VAL A 82 -15.67 5.87 -10.34
N ASP A 83 -16.78 6.61 -10.20
CA ASP A 83 -16.93 7.60 -9.11
C ASP A 83 -17.03 6.91 -7.74
N VAL A 84 -17.76 5.80 -7.66
CA VAL A 84 -17.85 4.98 -6.43
C VAL A 84 -16.46 4.50 -6.01
N LEU A 85 -15.70 3.89 -6.92
CA LEU A 85 -14.35 3.39 -6.64
C LEU A 85 -13.36 4.51 -6.28
N ASN A 86 -13.44 5.67 -6.94
CA ASN A 86 -12.60 6.83 -6.59
C ASN A 86 -12.97 7.41 -5.22
N THR A 87 -14.25 7.46 -4.88
CA THR A 87 -14.73 7.90 -3.56
C THR A 87 -14.25 6.96 -2.46
N GLN A 88 -14.38 5.65 -2.69
CA GLN A 88 -13.92 4.63 -1.75
C GLN A 88 -12.39 4.65 -1.59
N THR A 89 -11.62 4.79 -2.68
CA THR A 89 -10.16 4.93 -2.65
C THR A 89 -9.74 6.17 -1.85
N ARG A 90 -10.34 7.34 -2.11
CA ARG A 90 -10.09 8.57 -1.35
C ARG A 90 -10.36 8.38 0.14
N THR A 91 -11.44 7.67 0.48
CA THR A 91 -11.84 7.41 1.86
C THR A 91 -10.84 6.49 2.55
N ALA A 92 -10.39 5.42 1.88
CA ALA A 92 -9.39 4.50 2.40
C ALA A 92 -8.03 5.20 2.62
N LEU A 93 -7.58 6.03 1.67
CA LEU A 93 -6.35 6.82 1.81
C LEU A 93 -6.43 7.83 2.95
N ARG A 94 -7.57 8.51 3.14
CA ARG A 94 -7.77 9.42 4.29
C ARG A 94 -7.73 8.68 5.63
N ALA A 95 -8.32 7.50 5.70
CA ALA A 95 -8.24 6.66 6.89
C ALA A 95 -6.79 6.24 7.18
N ALA A 96 -6.03 5.88 6.14
CA ALA A 96 -4.61 5.57 6.24
C ALA A 96 -3.77 6.77 6.73
N ASP A 97 -4.03 7.98 6.21
CA ASP A 97 -3.36 9.22 6.66
C ASP A 97 -3.64 9.52 8.14
N ALA A 98 -4.89 9.33 8.59
CA ALA A 98 -5.25 9.53 10.00
C ALA A 98 -4.45 8.57 10.92
N ARG A 99 -4.26 7.31 10.50
CA ARG A 99 -3.44 6.34 11.24
C ARG A 99 -1.95 6.70 11.26
N ILE A 100 -1.43 7.31 10.20
CA ILE A 100 -0.06 7.84 10.22
C ILE A 100 0.07 8.98 11.24
N ALA A 101 -0.92 9.88 11.29
CA ALA A 101 -0.90 11.00 12.23
C ALA A 101 -0.92 10.51 13.69
N GLU A 102 -1.76 9.52 14.00
CA GLU A 102 -1.77 8.83 15.30
C GLU A 102 -0.41 8.17 15.60
N ALA A 103 0.12 7.38 14.67
CA ALA A 103 1.41 6.70 14.84
C ALA A 103 2.60 7.67 14.99
N ARG A 104 2.52 8.88 14.45
CA ARG A 104 3.54 9.94 14.66
C ARG A 104 3.38 10.63 16.01
N ALA A 105 2.15 10.90 16.44
CA ALA A 105 1.89 11.47 17.75
C ALA A 105 2.34 10.53 18.87
N GLU A 106 2.13 9.22 18.71
CA GLU A 106 2.62 8.20 19.64
C GLU A 106 4.16 8.12 19.64
N ARG A 107 4.81 8.19 18.47
CA ARG A 107 6.29 8.20 18.37
C ARG A 107 6.96 9.40 19.02
N ALA A 108 6.31 10.57 19.06
CA ALA A 108 6.88 11.77 19.69
C ALA A 108 7.17 11.59 21.20
N GLY A 109 6.60 10.57 21.85
CA GLY A 109 6.86 10.23 23.25
C GLY A 109 7.91 9.13 23.47
N TRP A 110 8.45 8.48 22.43
CA TRP A 110 9.23 7.24 22.55
C TRP A 110 10.57 7.35 21.79
N LEU A 111 11.68 6.99 22.45
CA LEU A 111 13.08 7.13 21.96
C LEU A 111 13.50 6.09 20.89
N THR A 112 12.56 5.34 20.32
CA THR A 112 12.84 4.18 19.45
C THR A 112 12.72 4.54 17.97
N GLY A 113 13.78 4.35 17.19
CA GLY A 113 13.89 4.64 15.76
C GLY A 113 13.20 3.62 14.86
N HIS A 114 11.87 3.59 14.87
CA HIS A 114 11.08 2.71 13.99
C HIS A 114 10.83 3.34 12.61
N ALA A 115 10.77 2.49 11.57
CA ALA A 115 10.41 2.84 10.20
C ALA A 115 9.21 3.79 10.12
N ASP A 116 9.30 4.86 9.31
CA ASP A 116 8.12 5.67 9.00
C ASP A 116 7.21 4.92 8.02
N PRO A 117 5.95 4.58 8.34
CA PRO A 117 5.03 3.95 7.40
C PRO A 117 4.42 4.94 6.39
N ALA A 118 4.66 6.25 6.56
CA ALA A 118 4.13 7.27 5.66
C ALA A 118 4.52 7.14 4.17
N PRO A 119 5.74 6.67 3.81
CA PRO A 119 6.10 6.38 2.43
C PRO A 119 5.18 5.33 1.77
N VAL A 120 4.66 4.35 2.52
CA VAL A 120 3.74 3.32 1.98
C VAL A 120 2.43 3.98 1.52
N VAL A 121 1.82 4.81 2.36
CA VAL A 121 0.56 5.51 2.00
C VAL A 121 0.80 6.53 0.89
N ARG A 122 1.93 7.24 0.93
CA ARG A 122 2.32 8.17 -0.14
C ARG A 122 2.40 7.46 -1.48
N ASN A 123 3.01 6.28 -1.53
CA ASN A 123 3.12 5.50 -2.76
C ASN A 123 1.78 4.89 -3.20
N CYS A 124 0.91 4.46 -2.28
CA CYS A 124 -0.47 4.09 -2.62
C CYS A 124 -1.22 5.25 -3.30
N ARG A 125 -1.03 6.49 -2.82
CA ARG A 125 -1.63 7.68 -3.43
C ARG A 125 -1.03 7.99 -4.80
N ARG A 126 0.30 7.89 -4.96
CA ARG A 126 0.97 8.06 -6.26
C ARG A 126 0.44 7.06 -7.29
N LEU A 127 0.33 5.79 -6.89
CA LEU A 127 -0.24 4.72 -7.70
C LEU A 127 -1.67 5.05 -8.16
N TRP A 128 -2.55 5.43 -7.22
CA TRP A 128 -3.91 5.82 -7.53
C TRP A 128 -3.98 6.99 -8.53
N HIS A 129 -3.11 8.01 -8.37
CA HIS A 129 -3.03 9.10 -9.34
C HIS A 129 -2.62 8.65 -10.74
N SER A 130 -1.70 7.68 -10.86
CA SER A 130 -1.34 7.10 -12.16
C SER A 130 -2.51 6.40 -12.83
N VAL A 131 -3.33 5.67 -12.06
CA VAL A 131 -4.57 5.05 -12.57
C VAL A 131 -5.58 6.12 -13.01
N ILE A 132 -5.70 7.23 -12.27
CA ILE A 132 -6.57 8.36 -12.68
C ILE A 132 -6.13 8.95 -14.03
N ILE A 133 -4.82 9.03 -14.31
CA ILE A 133 -4.35 9.55 -15.61
C ILE A 133 -4.86 8.69 -16.77
N LEU A 134 -4.85 7.36 -16.62
CA LEU A 134 -5.48 6.46 -17.60
C LEU A 134 -6.98 6.77 -17.74
N LEU A 135 -7.71 6.82 -16.63
CA LEU A 135 -9.17 7.05 -16.65
C LEU A 135 -9.58 8.35 -17.35
N ARG A 136 -8.74 9.39 -17.32
CA ARG A 136 -9.01 10.68 -17.99
C ARG A 136 -8.98 10.60 -19.52
N VAL A 137 -8.38 9.56 -20.07
CA VAL A 137 -8.33 9.32 -21.52
C VAL A 137 -9.21 8.14 -21.93
N SER A 138 -9.67 7.33 -20.98
CA SER A 138 -10.54 6.17 -21.20
C SER A 138 -11.96 6.49 -21.66
N ASP A 139 -12.39 7.75 -21.55
CA ASP A 139 -13.69 8.21 -22.07
C ASP A 139 -13.67 8.39 -23.60
N ARG A 140 -12.49 8.31 -24.21
CA ARG A 140 -12.24 8.45 -25.63
C ARG A 140 -11.60 7.16 -26.15
N PRO A 141 -12.42 6.21 -26.63
CA PRO A 141 -11.93 4.95 -27.16
C PRO A 141 -10.91 5.16 -28.28
N LEU A 142 -9.94 4.25 -28.35
CA LEU A 142 -9.04 4.16 -29.49
C LEU A 142 -9.85 3.81 -30.75
N VAL A 143 -9.47 4.41 -31.87
CA VAL A 143 -10.10 4.12 -33.16
C VAL A 143 -9.43 2.92 -33.82
N GLU A 144 -10.18 2.20 -34.64
CA GLU A 144 -9.57 1.13 -35.45
C GLU A 144 -8.71 1.69 -36.59
N PRO A 145 -7.62 0.98 -36.98
CA PRO A 145 -7.18 -0.35 -36.52
C PRO A 145 -6.29 -0.36 -35.26
N VAL A 146 -6.07 0.81 -34.63
CA VAL A 146 -5.15 0.96 -33.50
C VAL A 146 -5.64 0.18 -32.28
N ALA A 147 -6.94 0.24 -31.99
CA ALA A 147 -7.53 -0.45 -30.84
C ALA A 147 -7.31 -1.96 -30.91
N GLY A 148 -7.66 -2.60 -32.03
CA GLY A 148 -7.49 -4.04 -32.23
C GLY A 148 -6.03 -4.49 -32.18
N ARG A 149 -5.09 -3.65 -32.65
CA ARG A 149 -3.66 -3.96 -32.63
C ARG A 149 -3.05 -3.87 -31.23
N VAL A 150 -3.41 -2.84 -30.45
CA VAL A 150 -2.86 -2.65 -29.10
C VAL A 150 -3.58 -3.47 -28.03
N ALA A 151 -4.84 -3.86 -28.26
CA ALA A 151 -5.66 -4.54 -27.25
C ALA A 151 -4.96 -5.74 -26.58
N PRO A 152 -4.30 -6.67 -27.29
CA PRO A 152 -3.65 -7.80 -26.65
C PRO A 152 -2.53 -7.39 -25.67
N ALA A 153 -1.71 -6.41 -26.05
CA ALA A 153 -0.61 -5.94 -25.21
C ALA A 153 -1.12 -5.14 -24.01
N LEU A 154 -2.16 -4.32 -24.21
CA LEU A 154 -2.79 -3.56 -23.13
C LEU A 154 -3.52 -4.48 -22.14
N ASP A 155 -4.26 -5.48 -22.64
CA ASP A 155 -4.92 -6.49 -21.82
C ASP A 155 -3.91 -7.23 -20.93
N ALA A 156 -2.78 -7.67 -21.52
CA ALA A 156 -1.72 -8.35 -20.78
C ALA A 156 -1.07 -7.45 -19.72
N ALA A 157 -0.75 -6.20 -20.06
CA ALA A 157 -0.16 -5.25 -19.12
C ALA A 157 -1.09 -4.97 -17.93
N VAL A 158 -2.37 -4.68 -18.20
CA VAL A 158 -3.36 -4.37 -17.17
C VAL A 158 -3.64 -5.58 -16.28
N ALA A 159 -3.75 -6.78 -16.87
CA ALA A 159 -3.94 -8.01 -16.10
C ALA A 159 -2.74 -8.30 -15.19
N ALA A 160 -1.51 -8.15 -15.68
CA ALA A 160 -0.31 -8.40 -14.89
C ALA A 160 -0.11 -7.35 -13.78
N LEU A 161 -0.39 -6.07 -14.05
CA LEU A 161 -0.38 -5.02 -13.05
C LEU A 161 -1.46 -5.22 -11.98
N GLY A 162 -2.67 -5.59 -12.39
CA GLY A 162 -3.77 -5.93 -11.46
C GLY A 162 -3.41 -7.12 -10.57
N ALA A 163 -2.84 -8.19 -11.13
CA ALA A 163 -2.37 -9.34 -10.37
C ALA A 163 -1.25 -9.00 -9.36
N SER A 164 -0.38 -8.06 -9.70
CA SER A 164 0.65 -7.54 -8.80
C SER A 164 0.07 -6.65 -7.69
N MET A 165 -0.92 -5.80 -8.00
CA MET A 165 -1.66 -5.03 -6.99
C MET A 165 -2.38 -5.94 -6.00
N GLU A 166 -3.09 -6.95 -6.48
CA GLU A 166 -3.78 -7.93 -5.63
C GLU A 166 -2.79 -8.76 -4.81
N GLY A 167 -1.66 -9.17 -5.39
CA GLY A 167 -0.58 -9.83 -4.67
C GLY A 167 -0.03 -8.96 -3.54
N LEU A 168 0.22 -7.68 -3.80
CA LEU A 168 0.72 -6.76 -2.79
C LEU A 168 -0.34 -6.44 -1.72
N ALA A 169 -1.61 -6.33 -2.12
CA ALA A 169 -2.72 -6.19 -1.18
C ALA A 169 -2.82 -7.40 -0.23
N ALA A 170 -2.66 -8.62 -0.76
CA ALA A 170 -2.63 -9.82 0.05
C ALA A 170 -1.42 -9.83 1.02
N ARG A 171 -0.23 -9.40 0.56
CA ARG A 171 0.94 -9.25 1.44
C ARG A 171 0.70 -8.24 2.55
N LEU A 172 0.09 -7.09 2.24
CA LEU A 172 -0.29 -6.05 3.21
C LEU A 172 -1.29 -6.57 4.26
N ASP A 173 -2.21 -7.45 3.85
CA ASP A 173 -3.14 -8.14 4.75
C ASP A 173 -2.47 -9.30 5.53
N GLY A 174 -1.16 -9.53 5.34
CA GLY A 174 -0.37 -10.52 6.07
C GLY A 174 -0.29 -11.89 5.40
N ALA A 175 -0.84 -12.07 4.20
CA ALA A 175 -0.75 -13.33 3.48
C ALA A 175 0.63 -13.52 2.83
N ALA A 176 1.14 -14.75 2.87
CA ALA A 176 2.25 -15.15 2.02
C ALA A 176 1.76 -15.26 0.57
N VAL A 177 2.43 -14.57 -0.35
CA VAL A 177 2.15 -14.66 -1.78
C VAL A 177 3.30 -15.38 -2.46
N PRO A 178 3.10 -16.63 -2.90
CA PRO A 178 4.12 -17.37 -3.63
C PRO A 178 4.55 -16.61 -4.87
N ASP A 179 5.86 -16.60 -5.12
CA ASP A 179 6.49 -16.02 -6.30
C ASP A 179 6.02 -14.58 -6.63
N PHE A 180 5.93 -13.73 -5.59
CA PHE A 180 5.57 -12.32 -5.79
C PHE A 180 6.59 -11.58 -6.68
N ALA A 181 7.87 -11.95 -6.60
CA ALA A 181 8.91 -11.41 -7.47
C ALA A 181 8.68 -11.78 -8.95
N GLY A 182 8.32 -13.03 -9.26
CA GLY A 182 7.96 -13.46 -10.61
C GLY A 182 6.72 -12.74 -11.15
N ARG A 183 5.74 -12.43 -10.29
CA ARG A 183 4.59 -11.58 -10.67
C ARG A 183 5.01 -10.17 -11.07
N MET A 184 5.88 -9.54 -10.28
CA MET A 184 6.43 -8.21 -10.60
C MET A 184 7.22 -8.23 -11.92
N ALA A 185 8.05 -9.26 -12.14
CA ALA A 185 8.78 -9.43 -13.39
C ALA A 185 7.84 -9.62 -14.60
N THR A 186 6.75 -10.38 -14.43
CA THR A 186 5.72 -10.57 -15.46
C THR A 186 5.03 -9.25 -15.80
N ALA A 187 4.70 -8.43 -14.80
CA ALA A 187 4.13 -7.11 -15.02
C ALA A 187 5.11 -6.17 -15.75
N ALA A 188 6.40 -6.19 -15.39
CA ALA A 188 7.42 -5.41 -16.07
C ALA A 188 7.56 -5.81 -17.55
N ALA A 189 7.61 -7.10 -17.84
CA ALA A 189 7.68 -7.61 -19.20
C ALA A 189 6.44 -7.24 -20.03
N ALA A 190 5.24 -7.33 -19.44
CA ALA A 190 3.99 -7.00 -20.13
C ALA A 190 3.89 -5.49 -20.46
N VAL A 191 4.30 -4.62 -19.53
CA VAL A 191 4.37 -3.17 -19.77
C VAL A 191 5.40 -2.83 -20.84
N ALA A 192 6.58 -3.44 -20.81
CA ALA A 192 7.60 -3.25 -21.85
C ALA A 192 7.11 -3.71 -23.24
N ALA A 193 6.33 -4.80 -23.30
CA ALA A 193 5.72 -5.26 -24.55
C ALA A 193 4.67 -4.28 -25.09
N LEU A 194 3.89 -3.64 -24.21
CA LEU A 194 2.94 -2.58 -24.57
C LEU A 194 3.67 -1.34 -25.12
N GLU A 195 4.75 -0.90 -24.46
CA GLU A 195 5.59 0.21 -24.93
C GLU A 195 6.17 -0.10 -26.32
N ALA A 196 6.73 -1.29 -26.51
CA ALA A 196 7.27 -1.73 -27.79
C ALA A 196 6.20 -1.75 -28.90
N GLU A 197 4.96 -2.16 -28.58
CA GLU A 197 3.87 -2.14 -29.55
C GLU A 197 3.47 -0.72 -29.98
N ALA A 198 3.41 0.22 -29.03
CA ALA A 198 3.13 1.61 -29.34
C ALA A 198 4.21 2.25 -30.24
N GLU A 199 5.49 1.93 -29.99
CA GLU A 199 6.59 2.40 -30.84
C GLU A 199 6.57 1.74 -32.23
N ARG A 200 6.20 0.45 -32.34
CA ARG A 200 6.00 -0.20 -33.65
C ARG A 200 4.91 0.48 -34.46
N LEU A 201 3.75 0.74 -33.84
CA LEU A 201 2.62 1.43 -34.49
C LEU A 201 3.03 2.81 -35.03
N LYS A 202 3.90 3.52 -34.30
CA LYS A 202 4.45 4.81 -34.74
C LYS A 202 5.41 4.68 -35.91
N ALA A 203 6.33 3.71 -35.85
CA ALA A 203 7.30 3.48 -36.91
C ALA A 203 6.64 3.01 -38.23
N GLU A 204 5.55 2.25 -38.14
CA GLU A 204 4.79 1.72 -39.28
C GLU A 204 3.89 2.78 -39.97
N GLY A 205 3.88 4.04 -39.49
CA GLY A 205 2.98 5.07 -40.03
C GLY A 205 1.50 4.79 -39.73
N GLY A 206 1.19 3.82 -38.85
CA GLY A 206 -0.18 3.50 -38.42
C GLY A 206 -0.90 4.64 -37.70
N LEU A 207 -0.19 5.76 -37.49
CA LEU A 207 -0.64 6.96 -36.81
C LEU A 207 -0.85 8.14 -37.78
N ASP A 208 -0.54 8.01 -39.08
CA ASP A 208 -0.85 9.02 -40.11
C ASP A 208 -2.36 9.12 -40.39
N VAL A 209 -3.12 8.07 -40.04
CA VAL A 209 -4.60 8.01 -40.13
C VAL A 209 -5.26 8.28 -38.77
N ALA A 210 -4.50 8.20 -37.67
CA ALA A 210 -5.01 8.41 -36.33
C ALA A 210 -5.13 9.91 -36.04
N ARG A 211 -6.33 10.37 -35.67
CA ARG A 211 -6.51 11.72 -35.12
C ARG A 211 -5.56 11.90 -33.94
N SER A 212 -5.03 13.13 -33.76
CA SER A 212 -4.16 13.51 -32.63
C SER A 212 -4.69 13.04 -31.27
N GLU A 213 -6.01 12.94 -31.12
CA GLU A 213 -6.69 12.42 -29.92
C GLU A 213 -6.40 10.94 -29.63
N THR A 214 -6.41 10.06 -30.63
CA THR A 214 -6.10 8.63 -30.47
C THR A 214 -4.65 8.42 -30.06
N LEU A 215 -3.75 9.21 -30.65
CA LEU A 215 -2.34 9.24 -30.27
C LEU A 215 -2.17 9.64 -28.81
N ILE A 216 -2.80 10.74 -28.41
CA ILE A 216 -2.75 11.22 -27.02
C ILE A 216 -3.29 10.15 -26.07
N ALA A 217 -4.42 9.51 -26.40
CA ALA A 217 -5.01 8.47 -25.55
C ALA A 217 -4.11 7.23 -25.43
N LEU A 218 -3.54 6.74 -26.54
CA LEU A 218 -2.61 5.60 -26.56
C LEU A 218 -1.38 5.88 -25.70
N TYR A 219 -0.65 6.96 -25.97
CA TYR A 219 0.59 7.25 -25.23
C TYR A 219 0.33 7.60 -23.76
N SER A 220 -0.82 8.22 -23.46
CA SER A 220 -1.24 8.42 -22.07
C SER A 220 -1.49 7.09 -21.35
N ALA A 221 -2.08 6.10 -22.03
CA ALA A 221 -2.32 4.78 -21.46
C ALA A 221 -1.02 4.00 -21.23
N VAL A 222 -0.11 4.02 -22.22
CA VAL A 222 1.22 3.42 -22.11
C VAL A 222 1.98 4.03 -20.93
N SER A 223 2.05 5.37 -20.88
CA SER A 223 2.70 6.10 -19.80
C SER A 223 2.06 5.84 -18.43
N ALA A 224 0.73 5.76 -18.36
CA ALA A 224 0.04 5.41 -17.12
C ALA A 224 0.42 4.00 -16.65
N CYS A 225 0.47 3.00 -17.54
CA CYS A 225 0.88 1.64 -17.18
C CYS A 225 2.35 1.59 -16.68
N ALA A 226 3.25 2.32 -17.34
CA ALA A 226 4.64 2.46 -16.91
C ALA A 226 4.75 3.10 -15.53
N GLN A 227 4.03 4.20 -15.30
CA GLN A 227 4.04 4.89 -14.01
C GLN A 227 3.41 4.03 -12.89
N VAL A 228 2.38 3.25 -13.21
CA VAL A 228 1.77 2.28 -12.28
C VAL A 228 2.79 1.21 -11.89
N ARG A 229 3.53 0.64 -12.85
CA ARG A 229 4.61 -0.32 -12.58
C ARG A 229 5.68 0.25 -11.64
N GLU A 230 6.20 1.43 -11.96
CA GLU A 230 7.23 2.10 -11.14
C GLU A 230 6.74 2.37 -9.72
N ASN A 231 5.51 2.89 -9.58
CA ASN A 231 4.93 3.15 -8.27
C ASN A 231 4.67 1.86 -7.47
N LEU A 232 4.42 0.73 -8.14
CA LEU A 232 4.35 -0.59 -7.48
C LEU A 232 5.71 -1.06 -7.01
N GLU A 233 6.76 -0.95 -7.84
CA GLU A 233 8.13 -1.29 -7.44
C GLU A 233 8.59 -0.46 -6.23
N ASP A 234 8.35 0.85 -6.26
CA ASP A 234 8.60 1.75 -5.13
C ASP A 234 7.81 1.32 -3.87
N LEU A 235 6.53 0.98 -4.03
CA LEU A 235 5.68 0.57 -2.91
C LEU A 235 6.15 -0.76 -2.30
N VAL A 236 6.56 -1.71 -3.12
CA VAL A 236 7.12 -3.00 -2.66
C VAL A 236 8.39 -2.77 -1.87
N ALA A 237 9.32 -1.97 -2.39
CA ALA A 237 10.56 -1.63 -1.69
C ALA A 237 10.29 -0.99 -0.31
N ARG A 238 9.38 -0.01 -0.26
CA ARG A 238 9.00 0.65 1.00
C ARG A 238 8.28 -0.30 1.96
N TYR A 239 7.47 -1.22 1.47
CA TYR A 239 6.81 -2.22 2.31
C TYR A 239 7.82 -3.21 2.91
N ASP A 240 8.76 -3.69 2.10
CA ASP A 240 9.79 -4.63 2.52
C ASP A 240 10.75 -4.00 3.56
N GLU A 241 11.12 -2.72 3.40
CA GLU A 241 11.87 -1.95 4.39
C GLU A 241 11.13 -1.87 5.74
N VAL A 242 9.85 -1.48 5.73
CA VAL A 242 9.02 -1.41 6.95
C VAL A 242 8.90 -2.79 7.62
N LYS A 243 8.85 -3.88 6.83
CA LYS A 243 8.81 -5.24 7.34
C LYS A 243 10.13 -5.70 7.95
N ALA A 244 11.27 -5.36 7.34
CA ALA A 244 12.60 -5.71 7.86
C ALA A 244 12.87 -5.03 9.21
N GLU A 245 12.62 -3.72 9.30
CA GLU A 245 12.80 -2.95 10.54
C GLU A 245 11.83 -3.36 11.65
N GLY A 246 10.64 -3.86 11.30
CA GLY A 246 9.69 -4.44 12.25
C GLY A 246 10.05 -5.85 12.74
N GLY A 247 10.95 -6.56 12.04
CA GLY A 247 11.36 -7.93 12.36
C GLY A 247 12.72 -8.05 13.07
N GLU A 248 13.60 -7.04 12.96
CA GLU A 248 14.93 -7.04 13.60
C GLU A 248 14.92 -6.80 15.13
N GLY A 249 13.73 -6.67 15.74
CA GLY A 249 13.56 -6.48 17.18
C GLY A 249 12.98 -7.67 17.97
N ALA A 250 12.81 -8.83 17.34
CA ALA A 250 12.30 -10.07 17.96
C ALA A 250 13.43 -11.08 18.23
#